data_AF-A0A370DQS6-F1
#
_entry.id   AF-A0A370DQS6-F1
#
_cell.length_a   1.000
_cell.length_b   1.000
_cell.length_c   1.000
_cell.angle_alpha   90.00
_cell.angle_beta   90.00
_cell.angle_gamma   90.00
#
_symmetry.space_group_name_H-M   'P 1'
#
loop_
_entity.id
_entity.type
_entity.pdbx_description
1 polymer ?
#
loop_
_entity_poly.entity_id
_entity_poly.type
_entity_poly.pdbx_seq_one_letter_code
_entity_poly.pdbx_strand_id
1 'polypeptide(L)' 'MDDSQQIPLTDLQRHWLEHLQACAASGKGIAAYAAEHGLDAKAMYAGKKTLVKKGVLPTTRRRRFARAQ' A
#
# COMPACT_ATOMS: atom_id res chain seq x y z
N MET A 1 10.35 -10.74 20.17
CA MET A 1 9.65 -9.45 20.27
C MET A 1 10.08 -8.68 19.05
N ASP A 2 9.21 -8.54 18.05
CA ASP A 2 9.58 -7.93 16.78
C ASP A 2 9.60 -6.41 16.97
N ASP A 3 10.80 -5.83 16.98
CA ASP A 3 11.10 -4.39 17.01
C ASP A 3 10.46 -3.70 15.80
N SER A 4 9.15 -3.48 15.91
CA SER A 4 8.38 -2.65 15.01
C SER A 4 8.86 -1.23 15.19
N GLN A 5 9.96 -0.87 14.50
CA GLN A 5 10.41 0.50 14.31
C GLN A 5 9.18 1.33 13.92
N GLN A 6 8.59 2.03 14.87
CA GLN A 6 7.49 2.94 14.63
C GLN A 6 8.09 4.16 13.92
N ILE A 7 8.31 4.02 12.61
CA ILE A 7 8.68 5.12 11.74
C ILE A 7 7.56 6.17 11.92
N PRO A 8 7.85 7.37 12.44
CA PRO A 8 6.80 8.33 12.78
C PRO A 8 6.11 8.78 11.48
N LEU A 9 4.92 8.24 11.23
CA LEU A 9 4.08 8.57 10.07
C LEU A 9 3.22 9.80 10.39
N THR A 10 3.07 10.68 9.41
CA THR A 10 2.05 11.74 9.46
C THR A 10 0.64 11.14 9.33
N ASP A 11 -0.40 11.87 9.73
CA ASP A 11 -1.79 11.38 9.63
C ASP A 11 -2.17 10.98 8.21
N LEU A 12 -1.77 11.77 7.22
CA LEU A 12 -1.98 11.45 5.81
C LEU A 12 -1.25 10.15 5.41
N GLN A 13 -0.05 9.90 5.93
CA GLN A 13 0.69 8.67 5.65
C GLN A 13 0.05 7.45 6.32
N ARG A 14 -0.46 7.60 7.55
CA ARG A 14 -1.22 6.56 8.25
C ARG A 14 -2.51 6.21 7.51
N HIS A 15 -3.24 7.23 7.07
CA HIS A 15 -4.44 7.06 6.26
C HIS A 15 -4.16 6.24 5.00
N TRP A 16 -3.09 6.57 4.27
CA TRP A 16 -2.70 5.77 3.10
C TRP A 16 -2.25 4.35 3.45
N LEU A 17 -1.53 4.17 4.56
CA LEU A 17 -1.09 2.85 5.00
C LEU A 17 -2.28 1.93 5.30
N GLU A 18 -3.28 2.44 6.02
CA GLU A 18 -4.51 1.73 6.35
C GLU A 18 -5.26 1.29 5.09
N HIS A 19 -5.47 2.22 4.14
CA HIS A 19 -6.13 1.87 2.88
C HIS A 19 -5.32 0.86 2.05
N LEU A 20 -3.99 0.93 2.06
CA LEU A 20 -3.15 -0.04 1.35
C LEU A 20 -3.18 -1.43 1.99
N GLN A 21 -3.25 -1.52 3.32
CA GLN A 21 -3.41 -2.78 4.04
C GLN A 21 -4.80 -3.38 3.78
N ALA A 22 -5.86 -2.57 3.86
CA ALA A 22 -7.22 -3.00 3.53
C ALA A 22 -7.36 -3.44 2.07
N CYS A 23 -6.74 -2.72 1.12
CA CYS A 23 -6.68 -3.12 -0.28
C CYS A 23 -5.99 -4.48 -0.46
N ALA A 24 -4.88 -4.71 0.24
CA ALA A 24 -4.16 -5.98 0.18
C ALA A 24 -4.96 -7.15 0.79
N ALA A 25 -5.62 -6.92 1.93
CA ALA A 25 -6.49 -7.90 2.58
C ALA A 25 -7.72 -8.24 1.73
N SER A 26 -8.25 -7.27 0.97
CA SER A 26 -9.36 -7.47 0.04
C SER A 26 -8.94 -8.27 -1.20
N GLY A 27 -7.64 -8.45 -1.46
CA GLY A 27 -7.13 -9.12 -2.66
C GLY A 27 -7.36 -8.32 -3.95
N LYS A 28 -7.86 -7.09 -3.85
CA LYS A 28 -8.19 -6.23 -4.98
C LYS A 28 -6.98 -5.43 -5.43
N GLY A 29 -6.98 -5.04 -6.69
CA GLY A 29 -6.03 -4.06 -7.20
C GLY A 29 -6.34 -2.66 -6.66
N ILE A 30 -5.30 -1.84 -6.47
CA ILE A 30 -5.41 -0.45 -5.96
C ILE A 30 -6.46 0.37 -6.72
N ALA A 31 -6.56 0.22 -8.04
CA ALA A 31 -7.54 0.96 -8.84
C ALA A 31 -8.99 0.54 -8.56
N ALA A 32 -9.24 -0.76 -8.40
CA ALA A 32 -10.58 -1.29 -8.09
C ALA A 32 -10.99 -0.89 -6.67
N TYR A 33 -10.09 -1.07 -5.70
CA TYR A 33 -10.32 -0.63 -4.33
C TYR A 33 -10.56 0.88 -4.24
N ALA A 34 -9.77 1.69 -4.96
CA ALA A 34 -9.96 3.14 -4.96
C ALA A 34 -11.32 3.54 -5.53
N ALA A 35 -11.77 2.92 -6.63
CA ALA A 35 -13.08 3.18 -7.21
C ALA A 35 -14.23 2.83 -6.25
N GLU A 36 -14.15 1.71 -5.53
CA GLU A 36 -15.18 1.30 -4.57
C GLU A 36 -15.24 2.19 -3.32
N HIS A 37 -14.10 2.71 -2.88
CA HIS A 37 -14.00 3.55 -1.69
C HIS A 37 -14.04 5.06 -1.99
N GLY A 38 -14.27 5.46 -3.25
CA GLY A 38 -14.30 6.86 -3.67
C GLY A 38 -12.96 7.58 -3.54
N LEU A 39 -11.85 6.85 -3.59
CA LEU A 39 -10.49 7.37 -3.48
C LEU A 39 -9.90 7.63 -4.86
N ASP A 40 -8.96 8.59 -4.94
CA ASP A 40 -8.17 8.78 -6.14
C ASP A 40 -7.06 7.71 -6.24
N ALA A 41 -7.11 6.90 -7.30
CA ALA A 41 -6.14 5.83 -7.49
C ALA A 41 -4.71 6.36 -7.62
N LYS A 42 -4.52 7.54 -8.22
CA LYS A 42 -3.21 8.17 -8.38
C LYS A 42 -2.65 8.62 -7.02
N ALA A 43 -3.49 9.17 -6.14
CA ALA A 43 -3.16 9.51 -4.77
C ALA A 43 -2.78 8.27 -3.96
N MET A 44 -3.48 7.14 -4.12
CA MET A 44 -3.07 5.87 -3.52
C MET A 44 -1.67 5.43 -3.98
N TYR A 45 -1.37 5.51 -5.28
CA TYR A 45 -0.02 5.17 -5.78
C TYR A 45 1.05 6.15 -5.25
N ALA A 46 0.74 7.43 -5.11
CA ALA A 46 1.64 8.43 -4.54
C ALA A 46 1.90 8.19 -3.03
N GLY A 47 0.85 7.89 -2.27
CA GLY A 47 0.93 7.51 -0.86
C GLY A 47 1.79 6.26 -0.68
N LYS A 48 1.53 5.22 -1.49
CA LYS A 48 2.35 4.00 -1.52
C LYS A 48 3.82 4.28 -1.82
N LYS A 49 4.11 5.11 -2.83
CA LYS A 49 5.50 5.47 -3.18
C LYS A 49 6.22 6.17 -2.02
N THR A 50 5.52 7.07 -1.33
CA THR A 50 6.06 7.77 -0.15
C THR A 50 6.36 6.79 0.99
N LEU A 51 5.46 5.86 1.28
CA LEU A 51 5.65 4.84 2.31
C LEU A 51 6.79 3.87 1.98
N VAL A 52 6.95 3.47 0.71
CA VAL A 52 8.09 2.66 0.26
C VAL A 52 9.41 3.43 0.40
N LYS A 53 9.45 4.71 -0.01
CA LYS A 53 10.66 5.55 0.12
C LYS A 53 11.10 5.68 1.58
N LYS A 54 10.13 5.69 2.50
CA LYS A 54 10.38 5.79 3.95
C LYS A 54 10.73 4.45 4.61
N GLY A 55 10.66 3.34 3.87
CA GLY A 55 10.94 1.99 4.39
C GLY A 55 9.76 1.35 5.12
N VAL A 56 8.58 1.98 5.11
CA VAL A 56 7.38 1.52 5.84
C VAL A 56 6.70 0.37 5.11
N LEU A 57 6.72 0.41 3.79
CA LEU A 57 6.20 -0.68 2.95
C LEU A 57 7.33 -1.32 2.17
N PRO A 58 7.34 -2.67 2.07
CA PRO A 58 8.25 -3.33 1.16
C PRO A 58 7.94 -2.85 -0.26
N THR A 59 9.00 -2.58 -1.03
CA THR A 59 8.82 -2.26 -2.44
C THR A 59 8.12 -3.44 -3.09
N THR A 60 6.85 -3.24 -3.48
CA THR A 60 6.10 -4.30 -4.13
C THR A 60 6.67 -4.43 -5.54
N ARG A 61 7.76 -5.17 -5.70
CA ARG A 61 8.04 -5.81 -6.98
C ARG A 61 6.85 -6.73 -7.18
N ARG A 62 5.89 -6.31 -8.01
CA ARG A 62 4.87 -7.22 -8.52
C ARG A 62 5.66 -8.44 -9.00
N ARG A 63 5.57 -9.58 -8.31
CA ARG A 63 5.95 -10.86 -8.88
C ARG A 63 5.04 -11.00 -10.09
N ARG A 64 5.53 -10.54 -11.24
CA ARG A 64 4.89 -10.76 -12.53
C ARG A 64 4.84 -12.27 -12.67
N PHE A 65 3.62 -12.79 -12.58
CA PHE A 65 3.19 -14.12 -13.00
C PHE A 65 4.32 -15.17 -12.98
N ALA A 66 4.45 -15.90 -11.87
CA ALA A 66 4.99 -17.24 -11.98
C ALA A 66 3.98 -18.03 -12.81
N ARG A 67 4.20 -18.11 -14.13
CA ARG A 67 3.50 -19.07 -14.98
C ARG A 67 3.81 -20.45 -14.40
N ALA A 68 2.80 -21.13 -13.87
CA ALA A 68 2.88 -22.57 -13.65
C ALA A 68 2.96 -23.23 -15.03
N GLN A 69 3.95 -24.12 -15.19
CA GLN A 69 4.11 -25.00 -16.35
C GLN A 69 3.03 -26.08 -16.36
#